data_AF-A0A7C3MHQ7-F1
#
_entry.id   AF-A0A7C3MHQ7-F1
#
_cell.length_a   1.000
_cell.length_b   1.000
_cell.length_c   1.000
_cell.angle_alpha   90.00
_cell.angle_beta   90.00
_cell.angle_gamma   90.00
#
_symmetry.space_group_name_H-M   'P 1'
#
loop_
_entity.id
_entity.type
_entity.pdbx_description
1 polymer ?
#
loop_
_entity_poly.entity_id
_entity_poly.type
_entity_poly.pdbx_seq_one_letter_code
_entity_poly.pdbx_strand_id
1 'polypeptide(L)'
;ISNAVRAVETNYQRAKAYKTARELAEKKLEAELEKFKVGMSTNYLVLQYQRDLANAQTMELKALIDYNISLANLDRVMGVGRERRGISVLSND
;
A
#
# COMPACT_ATOMS: atom_id res chain seq x y z
N ILE A 1 -14.59 -7.63 -15.85
CA ILE A 1 -13.12 -7.72 -16.05
C ILE A 1 -12.49 -6.33 -16.04
N SER A 2 -12.86 -5.41 -16.94
CA SER A 2 -12.27 -4.05 -17.00
C SER A 2 -12.29 -3.28 -15.65
N ASN A 3 -13.39 -3.35 -14.88
CA ASN A 3 -13.45 -2.71 -13.56
C ASN A 3 -12.48 -3.33 -12.53
N ALA A 4 -12.25 -4.65 -12.57
CA ALA A 4 -11.31 -5.31 -11.68
C ALA A 4 -9.86 -4.93 -12.03
N VAL A 5 -9.52 -4.83 -13.32
CA VAL A 5 -8.21 -4.35 -13.78
C VAL A 5 -7.95 -2.91 -13.33
N ARG A 6 -8.93 -2.02 -13.50
CA ARG A 6 -8.81 -0.62 -13.02
C ARG A 6 -8.65 -0.52 -11.51
N ALA A 7 -9.34 -1.37 -10.75
CA ALA A 7 -9.22 -1.41 -9.30
C ALA A 7 -7.81 -1.81 -8.84
N VAL A 8 -7.22 -2.82 -9.49
CA VAL A 8 -5.82 -3.24 -9.25
C VAL A 8 -4.85 -2.10 -9.51
N GLU A 9 -4.95 -1.45 -10.67
CA GLU A 9 -4.08 -0.32 -11.02
C GLU A 9 -4.21 0.83 -10.02
N THR A 10 -5.45 1.18 -9.65
CA THR A 10 -5.70 2.26 -8.69
C THR A 10 -5.12 1.95 -7.32
N ASN A 11 -5.30 0.72 -6.83
CA ASN A 11 -4.78 0.30 -5.53
C ASN A 11 -3.25 0.19 -5.54
N TYR A 12 -2.64 -0.20 -6.67
CA TYR A 12 -1.19 -0.18 -6.85
C TYR A 12 -0.63 1.23 -6.73
N GLN A 13 -1.19 2.20 -7.46
CA GLN A 13 -0.77 3.60 -7.37
C GLN A 13 -0.98 4.17 -5.96
N ARG A 14 -2.09 3.81 -5.30
CA ARG A 14 -2.35 4.18 -3.91
C ARG A 14 -1.29 3.63 -2.95
N ALA A 15 -0.92 2.35 -3.07
CA ALA A 15 0.13 1.75 -2.26
C ALA A 15 1.47 2.45 -2.47
N LYS A 16 1.83 2.77 -3.72
CA LYS A 16 3.04 3.52 -4.04
C LYS A 16 3.05 4.92 -3.42
N ALA A 17 1.92 5.63 -3.47
CA ALA A 17 1.79 6.95 -2.85
C ALA A 17 1.98 6.89 -1.33
N TYR A 18 1.37 5.91 -0.66
CA TYR A 18 1.54 5.75 0.79
C TYR A 18 2.95 5.32 1.19
N LYS A 19 3.62 4.51 0.36
CA LYS A 19 5.05 4.23 0.55
C LYS A 19 5.89 5.51 0.56
N THR A 20 5.70 6.39 -0.42
CA THR A 20 6.41 7.67 -0.46
C THR A 20 6.04 8.57 0.72
N ALA A 21 4.78 8.54 1.18
CA ALA A 21 4.35 9.28 2.38
C ALA A 21 5.03 8.75 3.66
N ARG A 22 5.17 7.42 3.81
CA ARG A 22 5.92 6.80 4.92
C ARG A 22 7.39 7.23 4.89
N GLU A 23 8.04 7.14 3.73
CA GLU A 23 9.45 7.53 3.57
C GLU A 23 9.67 9.01 3.91
N LEU A 24 8.71 9.89 3.56
CA LEU A 24 8.76 11.30 3.96
C LEU A 24 8.60 11.49 5.47
N ALA A 25 7.67 10.77 6.10
CA ALA A 25 7.45 10.82 7.54
C ALA A 25 8.69 10.33 8.32
N GLU A 26 9.36 9.30 7.80
CA GLU A 26 10.61 8.77 8.36
C GLU A 26 11.73 9.82 8.33
N LYS A 27 11.94 10.48 7.18
CA LYS A 27 12.92 11.57 7.06
C LYS A 27 12.60 12.77 7.96
N LYS A 28 11.31 13.08 8.15
CA LYS A 28 10.89 14.15 9.07
C LYS A 28 11.22 13.82 10.52
N LEU A 29 10.97 12.58 10.95
CA LEU A 29 11.34 12.11 12.28
C LEU A 29 12.86 12.15 12.48
N GLU A 30 13.63 11.67 11.49
CA GLU A 30 15.10 11.73 11.53
C GLU A 30 15.60 13.17 11.70
N ALA A 31 15.11 14.10 10.88
CA ALA A 31 15.48 15.51 10.98
C ALA A 31 15.10 16.13 12.33
N GLU A 32 13.95 15.75 12.89
CA GLU A 32 13.52 16.25 14.20
C GLU A 32 14.38 15.69 15.34
N LEU A 33 14.79 14.41 15.25
CA LEU A 33 15.73 13.81 16.21
C LEU A 33 17.09 14.51 16.19
N GLU A 34 17.61 14.89 15.02
CA GLU A 34 18.85 15.67 14.92
C GLU A 34 18.71 17.05 15.58
N LYS A 35 17.59 17.75 15.36
CA LYS A 35 17.31 19.02 16.08
C LYS A 35 17.21 18.82 17.59
N PHE A 36 16.60 17.72 18.03
CA PHE A 36 16.45 17.42 19.45
C PHE A 36 17.81 17.20 20.13
N LYS A 37 18.74 16.50 19.46
CA LYS A 37 20.11 16.28 19.97
C LYS A 37 20.86 17.58 20.25
N VAL A 38 20.62 18.63 19.45
CA VAL A 38 21.25 19.95 19.61
C VAL A 38 20.38 20.93 20.42
N GLY A 39 19.30 20.47 21.06
CA GLY A 39 18.44 21.29 21.91
C GLY A 39 17.50 22.24 21.15
N MET A 40 17.36 22.08 19.83
CA MET A 40 16.49 22.91 18.97
C MET A 40 15.08 22.32 18.77
N SER A 41 14.75 21.25 19.49
CA SER A 41 13.44 20.60 19.46
C SER A 41 12.99 20.20 20.87
N THR A 42 11.77 19.69 20.98
CA THR A 42 11.16 19.23 22.23
C THR A 42 10.74 17.77 22.14
N ASN A 43 10.66 17.10 23.28
CA ASN A 43 10.13 15.73 23.36
C ASN A 43 8.72 15.61 22.76
N TYR A 44 7.90 16.66 22.90
CA TYR A 44 6.55 16.69 22.34
C TYR A 44 6.57 16.57 20.80
N LEU A 45 7.44 17.34 20.13
CA LEU A 45 7.58 17.30 18.67
C LEU A 45 8.09 15.95 18.19
N VAL A 46 9.10 15.38 18.86
CA VAL A 46 9.61 14.03 18.54
C VAL A 46 8.48 13.00 18.62
N LEU A 47 7.69 13.00 19.70
CA LEU A 47 6.54 12.09 19.84
C LEU A 47 5.47 12.33 18.78
N GLN A 48 5.27 13.57 18.35
CA GLN A 48 4.35 13.89 17.26
C GLN A 48 4.81 13.26 15.94
N TYR A 49 6.07 13.44 15.54
CA TYR A 49 6.60 12.84 14.32
C TYR A 49 6.67 11.31 14.37
N GLN A 50 6.90 10.72 15.55
CA GLN A 50 6.79 9.27 15.74
C GLN A 50 5.36 8.76 15.49
N ARG A 51 4.34 9.47 15.99
CA ARG A 51 2.93 9.14 15.70
C ARG A 51 2.61 9.30 14.22
N ASP A 52 3.10 10.36 13.58
CA ASP A 52 2.88 10.60 12.17
C ASP A 52 3.49 9.49 11.30
N LEU A 53 4.70 9.03 11.65
CA LEU A 53 5.34 7.88 10.99
C LEU A 53 4.52 6.59 11.21
N ALA A 54 4.07 6.31 12.43
CA ALA A 54 3.27 5.13 12.73
C ALA A 54 1.93 5.14 11.94
N ASN A 55 1.30 6.30 11.82
CA ASN A 55 0.10 6.48 11.00
C ASN A 55 0.40 6.22 9.52
N ALA A 56 1.49 6.78 8.98
CA ALA A 56 1.88 6.58 7.59
C ALA A 56 2.18 5.09 7.28
N GLN A 57 2.86 4.39 8.19
CA GLN A 57 3.09 2.94 8.11
C GLN A 57 1.78 2.15 8.06
N THR A 58 0.82 2.52 8.92
CA THR A 58 -0.51 1.88 8.96
C THR A 58 -1.27 2.08 7.65
N MET A 59 -1.20 3.29 7.08
CA MET A 59 -1.86 3.60 5.80
C MET A 59 -1.21 2.85 4.62
N GLU A 60 0.12 2.75 4.58
CA GLU A 60 0.83 1.95 3.57
C GLU A 60 0.43 0.48 3.65
N LEU A 61 0.44 -0.10 4.86
CA LEU A 61 0.04 -1.50 5.07
C LEU A 61 -1.38 -1.75 4.59
N LYS A 62 -2.34 -0.89 4.95
CA LYS A 62 -3.72 -1.01 4.50
C LYS A 62 -3.83 -0.96 2.97
N ALA A 63 -3.11 -0.05 2.32
CA ALA A 63 -3.13 0.06 0.87
C ALA A 63 -2.54 -1.16 0.17
N LEU A 64 -1.49 -1.78 0.74
CA LEU A 64 -0.94 -3.05 0.25
C LEU A 64 -1.95 -4.20 0.39
N ILE A 65 -2.68 -4.26 1.51
CA ILE A 65 -3.75 -5.24 1.72
C ILE A 65 -4.86 -5.04 0.67
N ASP A 66 -5.31 -3.81 0.45
CA ASP A 66 -6.34 -3.49 -0.55
C ASP A 66 -5.90 -3.85 -1.98
N TYR A 67 -4.61 -3.63 -2.29
CA TYR A 67 -4.01 -4.07 -3.56
C TYR A 67 -4.03 -5.59 -3.72
N ASN A 68 -3.60 -6.33 -2.70
CA ASN A 68 -3.62 -7.80 -2.73
C ASN A 68 -5.04 -8.37 -2.87
N ILE A 69 -6.02 -7.77 -2.17
CA ILE A 69 -7.43 -8.14 -2.32
C ILE A 69 -7.91 -7.87 -3.75
N SER A 70 -7.52 -6.76 -4.36
CA SER A 70 -7.90 -6.44 -5.75
C SER A 70 -7.30 -7.41 -6.76
N LEU A 71 -6.07 -7.89 -6.55
CA LEU A 71 -5.45 -8.94 -7.37
C LEU A 71 -6.22 -10.25 -7.28
N ALA A 72 -6.52 -10.72 -6.07
CA ALA A 72 -7.29 -11.95 -5.87
C ALA A 72 -8.70 -11.86 -6.49
N ASN A 73 -9.33 -10.68 -6.45
CA ASN A 73 -10.61 -10.43 -7.10
C ASN A 73 -10.51 -10.47 -8.63
N LEU A 74 -9.43 -9.92 -9.21
CA LEU A 74 -9.18 -9.99 -10.64
C LEU A 74 -9.02 -11.43 -11.10
N ASP A 75 -8.22 -12.23 -10.39
CA ASP A 75 -8.01 -13.66 -10.67
C ASP A 75 -9.32 -14.45 -10.63
N ARG A 76 -10.16 -14.22 -9.61
CA ARG A 76 -11.48 -14.85 -9.51
C ARG A 76 -12.36 -14.53 -10.72
N VAL A 77 -12.44 -13.26 -11.11
CA VAL A 77 -13.27 -12.83 -12.25
C VAL A 77 -12.73 -13.37 -13.58
N MET A 78 -11.40 -13.50 -13.72
CA MET A 78 -10.77 -14.12 -14.88
C MET A 78 -11.03 -15.64 -14.94
N GLY A 79 -10.91 -16.35 -13.82
CA GLY A 79 -11.22 -17.78 -13.70
C GLY A 79 -12.66 -18.11 -14.05
N VAL A 80 -13.62 -17.41 -13.44
CA VAL A 80 -15.06 -17.52 -13.79
C VAL A 80 -15.33 -17.11 -15.24
N GLY A 81 -14.51 -16.20 -15.80
CA GLY A 81 -14.56 -15.84 -17.21
C GLY A 81 -14.03 -16.93 -18.15
N ARG A 82 -13.16 -17.83 -17.70
CA ARG A 82 -12.66 -19.00 -18.46
C ARG A 82 -13.66 -20.14 -18.41
N GLU A 83 -14.18 -20.45 -17.22
CA GLU A 83 -15.24 -21.46 -17.02
C GLU A 83 -16.50 -21.13 -17.84
N ARG A 84 -17.00 -19.89 -17.77
CA ARG A 84 -18.18 -19.47 -18.54
C ARG A 84 -18.00 -19.53 -20.06
N ARG A 85 -16.75 -19.45 -20.55
CA ARG A 85 -16.44 -19.55 -21.98
C ARG A 85 -16.16 -20.98 -22.44
N GLY A 86 -16.36 -21.98 -21.58
CA GLY A 86 -16.21 -23.38 -21.95
C GLY A 86 -14.79 -23.76 -22.35
N ILE A 87 -13.78 -22.95 -21.99
CA ILE A 87 -12.38 -23.27 -22.27
C ILE A 87 -11.90 -24.20 -21.15
N SER A 88 -12.42 -25.43 -21.15
CA SER A 88 -11.67 -26.58 -20.66
C SER A 88 -10.51 -26.71 -21.63
N VAL A 89 -9.34 -26.19 -21.24
CA VAL A 89 -8.11 -26.59 -21.93
C VAL A 89 -8.04 -28.09 -21.72
N LEU A 90 -8.24 -28.84 -22.80
CA LEU A 90 -7.89 -30.25 -22.89
C LEU A 90 -6.39 -30.34 -22.57
N SER A 91 -6.05 -30.47 -21.29
CA SER A 91 -4.81 -31.10 -20.88
C SER A 91 -4.99 -32.57 -21.21
N ASN A 92 -4.59 -32.90 -22.43
CA ASN A 92 -4.33 -34.25 -22.90
C ASN A 92 -3.04 -34.71 -22.20
N ASP A 93 -3.19 -35.66 -21.28
CA ASP A 93 -2.35 -36.85 -21.09
C ASP A 93 -2.99 -37.76 -20.03
#